data_AF-A0A1C6FRT3-F1
#
_entry.id   AF-A0A1C6FRT3-F1
#
_cell.length_a   1.000
_cell.length_b   1.000
_cell.length_c   1.000
_cell.angle_alpha   90.00
_cell.angle_beta   90.00
_cell.angle_gamma   90.00
#
_symmetry.space_group_name_H-M   'P 1'
#
loop_
_entity.id
_entity.type
_entity.pdbx_description
1 polymer ?
#
loop_
_entity_poly.entity_id
_entity_poly.type
_entity_poly.pdbx_seq_one_letter_code
_entity_poly.pdbx_strand_id
1 'polypeptide(L)'
;MKHAMAKPKKSWKERLRIFLLVLCSVVFVVSAGMLVYYLLWEPYQHNQKSVEIQQIYPTRGVEDTTSSEEVNSEGTLSKFDELRALNPDIKGWITVPNTPIDYPVLQSAEGEDPEFYLYRDYLKNDDRYGSIFLDASCVNGVNSKNVILHGHNMNDGSQFAAILKYGDLEFYKQNPVIIFDDIYRSGTWKVFAVIKVNTLASQGTPFPYLQGEFASEESFLEYVEQVRSRSLIDCPVEVEGSDQILTLSTCSYEQENYRTVVYARRVREGESSTVDIAQAEVNPDPVMPGDN
;
A
#
# COMPACT_ATOMS: atom_id res chain seq x y z
N MET A 1 21.45 -73.50 -23.09
CA MET A 1 21.69 -72.27 -23.88
C MET A 1 20.48 -71.36 -23.73
N LYS A 2 20.68 -70.14 -23.22
CA LYS A 2 19.58 -69.19 -22.96
C LYS A 2 19.13 -68.56 -24.28
N HIS A 3 17.88 -68.81 -24.70
CA HIS A 3 17.24 -68.07 -25.78
C HIS A 3 16.97 -66.64 -25.30
N ALA A 4 17.67 -65.66 -25.89
CA ALA A 4 17.34 -64.26 -25.73
C ALA A 4 16.20 -63.89 -26.69
N MET A 5 14.99 -63.69 -26.15
CA MET A 5 13.87 -63.12 -26.93
C MET A 5 14.15 -61.64 -27.20
N ALA A 6 14.21 -61.26 -28.48
CA ALA A 6 14.32 -59.87 -28.89
C ALA A 6 13.01 -59.13 -28.60
N LYS A 7 13.07 -58.02 -27.86
CA LYS A 7 11.88 -57.20 -27.54
C LYS A 7 11.31 -56.56 -28.82
N PRO A 8 9.99 -56.54 -29.02
CA PRO A 8 9.37 -55.92 -30.20
C PRO A 8 9.66 -54.42 -30.27
N LYS A 9 9.97 -53.92 -31.48
CA LYS A 9 10.22 -52.48 -31.72
C LYS A 9 8.92 -51.69 -31.56
N LYS A 10 8.91 -50.72 -30.63
CA LYS A 10 7.76 -49.82 -30.42
C LYS A 10 7.35 -49.09 -31.69
N SER A 11 6.06 -49.08 -31.98
CA SER A 11 5.45 -48.35 -33.11
C SER A 11 5.68 -46.85 -32.98
N TRP A 12 5.78 -46.12 -34.10
CA TRP A 12 5.93 -44.66 -34.10
C TRP A 12 4.86 -43.96 -33.27
N LYS A 13 3.61 -44.44 -33.32
CA LYS A 13 2.50 -43.93 -32.49
C LYS A 13 2.76 -44.10 -30.98
N GLU A 14 3.39 -45.20 -30.58
CA GLU A 14 3.73 -45.47 -29.17
C GLU A 14 4.90 -44.60 -28.71
N ARG A 15 5.92 -44.41 -29.56
CA ARG A 15 7.03 -43.49 -29.29
C ARG A 15 6.54 -42.05 -29.13
N LEU A 16 5.64 -41.61 -30.01
CA LEU A 16 5.01 -40.29 -29.95
C LEU A 16 4.17 -40.13 -28.68
N ARG A 17 3.35 -41.13 -28.33
CA ARG A 17 2.57 -41.12 -27.08
C ARG A 17 3.46 -40.99 -25.85
N ILE A 18 4.55 -41.77 -25.78
CA ILE A 18 5.48 -41.71 -24.64
C ILE A 18 6.17 -40.36 -24.58
N PHE A 19 6.61 -39.83 -25.72
CA PHE A 19 7.20 -38.50 -25.79
C PHE A 19 6.24 -37.42 -25.28
N LEU A 20 4.99 -37.42 -25.74
CA LEU A 20 3.96 -36.48 -25.28
C LEU A 20 3.69 -36.63 -23.77
N LEU A 21 3.61 -37.86 -23.25
CA LEU A 21 3.42 -38.10 -21.82
C LEU A 21 4.59 -37.58 -20.97
N VAL A 22 5.83 -37.75 -21.44
CA VAL A 22 7.01 -37.21 -20.77
C VAL A 22 6.98 -35.68 -20.82
N LEU A 23 6.69 -35.08 -21.98
CA LEU A 23 6.58 -33.64 -22.13
C LEU A 23 5.50 -33.05 -21.18
N CYS A 24 4.30 -33.63 -21.17
CA CYS A 24 3.23 -33.21 -20.26
C CYS A 24 3.62 -33.38 -18.79
N SER A 25 4.31 -34.48 -18.43
CA SER A 25 4.80 -34.69 -17.07
C SER A 25 5.83 -33.63 -16.66
N VAL A 26 6.75 -33.26 -17.57
CA VAL A 26 7.74 -32.20 -17.31
C VAL A 26 7.05 -30.85 -17.11
N VAL A 27 6.12 -30.49 -18.01
CA VAL A 27 5.33 -29.26 -17.88
C VAL A 27 4.58 -29.25 -16.55
N PHE A 28 3.93 -30.35 -16.18
CA PHE A 28 3.22 -30.48 -14.92
C PHE A 28 4.13 -30.27 -13.71
N VAL A 29 5.31 -30.90 -13.68
CA VAL A 29 6.27 -30.74 -12.56
C VAL A 29 6.81 -29.30 -12.48
N VAL A 30 7.12 -28.68 -13.62
CA VAL A 30 7.59 -27.28 -13.65
C VAL A 30 6.48 -26.34 -13.16
N SER A 31 5.25 -26.49 -13.67
CA SER A 31 4.11 -25.68 -13.23
C SER A 31 3.79 -25.89 -11.75
N ALA A 32 3.84 -27.13 -11.24
CA ALA A 32 3.66 -27.41 -9.82
C ALA A 32 4.77 -26.77 -8.96
N GLY A 33 6.03 -26.84 -9.41
CA GLY A 33 7.15 -26.18 -8.75
C GLY A 33 7.01 -24.65 -8.73
N MET A 34 6.58 -24.04 -9.83
CA MET A 34 6.26 -22.61 -9.89
C MET A 34 5.12 -22.24 -8.94
N LEU A 35 4.05 -23.03 -8.88
CA LEU A 35 2.95 -22.78 -7.94
C LEU A 35 3.42 -22.84 -6.49
N VAL A 36 4.25 -23.82 -6.12
CA VAL A 36 4.85 -23.90 -4.77
C VAL A 36 5.71 -22.67 -4.49
N TYR A 37 6.51 -22.23 -5.45
CA TYR A 37 7.33 -21.03 -5.31
C TYR A 37 6.48 -19.77 -5.06
N TYR A 38 5.49 -19.51 -5.91
CA TYR A 38 4.65 -18.30 -5.86
C TYR A 38 3.61 -18.30 -4.73
N LEU A 39 3.15 -19.46 -4.27
CA LEU A 39 2.09 -19.56 -3.24
C LEU A 39 2.62 -19.82 -1.83
N LEU A 40 3.85 -20.33 -1.69
CA LEU A 40 4.41 -20.71 -0.38
C LEU A 40 5.77 -20.07 -0.11
N TRP A 41 6.71 -20.17 -1.05
CA TRP A 41 8.10 -19.74 -0.80
C TRP A 41 8.26 -18.22 -0.77
N GLU A 42 7.73 -17.54 -1.77
CA GLU A 42 7.83 -16.09 -1.91
C GLU A 42 7.06 -15.34 -0.81
N PRO A 43 5.79 -15.70 -0.46
CA PRO A 43 5.11 -15.11 0.70
C PRO A 43 5.87 -15.29 2.01
N TYR A 44 6.49 -16.47 2.21
CA TYR A 44 7.30 -16.75 3.40
C TYR A 44 8.52 -15.84 3.47
N GLN A 45 9.27 -15.70 2.36
CA GLN A 45 10.45 -14.82 2.30
C GLN A 45 10.06 -13.36 2.56
N HIS A 46 8.98 -12.89 1.93
CA HIS A 46 8.48 -11.53 2.13
C HIS A 46 8.07 -11.27 3.59
N ASN A 47 7.35 -12.22 4.21
CA ASN A 47 6.97 -12.12 5.61
C ASN A 47 8.19 -12.10 6.55
N GLN A 48 9.22 -12.91 6.29
CA GLN A 48 10.44 -12.89 7.09
C GLN A 48 11.15 -11.53 7.03
N LYS A 49 11.32 -10.97 5.84
CA LYS A 49 11.90 -9.63 5.66
C LYS A 49 11.07 -8.55 6.35
N SER A 50 9.74 -8.65 6.27
CA SER A 50 8.82 -7.72 6.95
C SER A 50 9.00 -7.78 8.47
N VAL A 51 9.06 -8.98 9.05
CA VAL A 51 9.28 -9.17 10.49
C VAL A 51 10.65 -8.65 10.91
N GLU A 52 11.69 -8.88 10.11
CA GLU A 52 13.04 -8.41 10.40
C GLU A 52 13.10 -6.88 10.47
N ILE A 53 12.53 -6.18 9.48
CA ILE A 53 12.54 -4.71 9.50
C ILE A 53 11.61 -4.13 10.58
N GLN A 54 10.51 -4.80 10.90
CA GLN A 54 9.63 -4.41 12.02
C GLN A 54 10.32 -4.51 13.38
N GLN A 55 11.32 -5.39 13.55
CA GLN A 55 12.09 -5.48 14.79
C GLN A 55 13.06 -4.31 14.99
N ILE A 56 13.43 -3.62 13.90
CA ILE A 56 14.29 -2.44 13.94
C ILE A 56 13.47 -1.20 14.31
N TYR A 57 12.23 -1.13 13.84
CA TYR A 57 11.36 0.02 14.11
C TYR A 57 10.64 -0.11 15.46
N PRO A 58 10.74 0.87 16.36
CA PRO A 58 10.00 0.82 17.61
C PRO A 58 8.51 1.01 17.35
N THR A 59 7.70 -0.02 17.61
CA THR A 59 6.24 0.08 17.52
C THR A 59 5.73 1.09 18.55
N ARG A 60 4.94 2.08 18.10
CA ARG A 60 4.25 3.03 18.99
C ARG A 60 2.74 2.79 19.00
N GLY A 61 2.12 2.92 20.16
CA GLY A 61 0.66 2.90 20.29
C GLY A 61 0.03 4.23 19.83
N VAL A 62 -1.28 4.22 19.57
CA VAL A 62 -2.07 5.42 19.21
C VAL A 62 -2.05 6.49 20.32
N GLU A 63 -1.75 6.09 21.56
CA GLU A 63 -1.70 6.96 22.74
C GLU A 63 -0.31 7.59 23.00
N ASP A 64 0.76 7.14 22.33
CA ASP A 64 2.14 7.61 22.54
C ASP A 64 2.42 8.94 21.81
N THR A 65 1.69 10.00 22.16
CA THR A 65 1.82 11.32 21.51
C THR A 65 2.77 12.25 22.27
N THR A 66 3.39 11.81 23.37
CA THR A 66 4.03 12.70 24.37
C THR A 66 5.44 12.29 24.80
N SER A 67 6.10 11.38 24.06
CA SER A 67 7.53 11.15 24.28
C SER A 67 8.32 12.24 23.55
N SER A 68 9.28 12.86 24.22
CA SER A 68 10.23 13.78 23.58
C SER A 68 10.99 13.01 22.50
N GLU A 69 10.69 13.33 21.23
CA GLU A 69 11.31 12.66 20.10
C GLU A 69 12.80 12.99 20.07
N GLU A 70 13.66 11.96 20.16
CA GLU A 70 15.09 12.14 19.98
C GLU A 70 15.37 12.39 18.50
N VAL A 71 16.02 13.51 18.22
CA VAL A 71 16.42 13.94 16.88
C VAL A 71 17.94 13.87 16.78
N ASN A 72 18.45 13.31 15.69
CA ASN A 72 19.87 13.20 15.44
C ASN A 72 20.47 14.52 14.89
N SER A 73 21.77 14.53 14.59
CA SER A 73 22.48 15.71 14.07
C SER A 73 22.02 16.20 12.69
N GLU A 74 21.31 15.36 11.92
CA GLU A 74 20.74 15.70 10.61
C GLU A 74 19.31 16.25 10.71
N GLY A 75 18.75 16.34 11.92
CA GLY A 75 17.37 16.78 12.11
C GLY A 75 16.33 15.69 11.85
N THR A 76 16.73 14.42 11.70
CA THR A 76 15.79 13.28 11.57
C THR A 76 15.60 12.57 12.91
N LEU A 77 14.45 11.94 13.11
CA LEU A 77 14.17 11.18 14.32
C LEU A 77 15.12 9.97 14.41
N SER A 78 15.78 9.81 15.55
CA SER A 78 16.81 8.78 15.76
C SER A 78 16.27 7.35 15.57
N LYS A 79 14.95 7.14 15.74
CA LYS A 79 14.29 5.85 15.46
C LYS A 79 14.40 5.40 13.99
N PHE A 80 14.77 6.29 13.07
CA PHE A 80 15.01 5.96 11.67
C PHE A 80 16.49 5.73 11.33
N ASP A 81 17.43 5.90 12.27
CA ASP A 81 18.86 5.84 11.97
C ASP A 81 19.28 4.47 11.42
N GLU A 82 18.89 3.39 12.09
CA GLU A 82 19.20 2.02 11.64
C GLU A 82 18.50 1.69 10.31
N LEU A 83 17.25 2.12 10.13
CA LEU A 83 16.52 1.91 8.88
C LEU A 83 17.19 2.64 7.71
N ARG A 84 17.54 3.92 7.90
CA ARG A 84 18.19 4.72 6.86
C ARG A 84 19.62 4.25 6.55
N ALA A 85 20.29 3.61 7.51
CA ALA A 85 21.57 2.95 7.26
C ALA A 85 21.42 1.72 6.35
N LEU A 86 20.30 1.00 6.42
CA LEU A 86 19.98 -0.09 5.48
C LEU A 86 19.60 0.45 4.10
N ASN A 87 18.74 1.47 4.05
CA ASN A 87 18.36 2.13 2.81
C ASN A 87 18.01 3.62 3.03
N PRO A 88 18.78 4.57 2.47
CA PRO A 88 18.53 6.00 2.61
C PRO A 88 17.24 6.49 1.92
N ASP A 89 16.63 5.64 1.09
CA ASP A 89 15.34 5.91 0.43
C ASP A 89 14.15 5.74 1.38
N ILE A 90 14.35 5.20 2.58
CA ILE A 90 13.31 5.16 3.62
C ILE A 90 13.03 6.60 4.10
N LYS A 91 11.80 7.06 3.87
CA LYS A 91 11.29 8.39 4.22
C LYS A 91 10.24 8.39 5.33
N GLY A 92 9.80 7.21 5.76
CA GLY A 92 8.89 7.10 6.89
C GLY A 92 8.53 5.66 7.23
N TRP A 93 7.52 5.54 8.09
CA TRP A 93 6.93 4.28 8.52
C TRP A 93 5.42 4.45 8.64
N ILE A 94 4.65 3.51 8.10
CA ILE A 94 3.20 3.50 8.20
C ILE A 94 2.71 2.28 8.97
N THR A 95 1.82 2.54 9.92
CA THR A 95 1.09 1.51 10.67
C THR A 95 -0.41 1.83 10.62
N VAL A 96 -1.23 0.85 10.27
CA VAL A 96 -2.69 0.95 10.43
C VAL A 96 -3.11 -0.02 11.53
N PRO A 97 -3.58 0.48 12.70
CA PRO A 97 -4.01 -0.37 13.81
C PRO A 97 -4.96 -1.48 13.39
N ASN A 98 -4.92 -2.62 14.08
CA ASN A 98 -5.74 -3.81 13.80
C ASN A 98 -5.64 -4.36 12.36
N THR A 99 -4.56 -4.04 11.63
CA THR A 99 -4.27 -4.61 10.32
C THR A 99 -2.82 -5.09 10.24
N PRO A 100 -2.46 -5.88 9.21
CA PRO A 100 -1.06 -6.22 8.92
C PRO A 100 -0.21 -5.05 8.40
N ILE A 101 -0.78 -3.86 8.17
CA ILE A 101 -0.04 -2.71 7.64
C ILE A 101 0.88 -2.18 8.74
N ASP A 102 2.16 -2.49 8.59
CA ASP A 102 3.25 -2.03 9.45
C ASP A 102 4.56 -2.10 8.65
N TYR A 103 4.83 -1.06 7.86
CA TYR A 103 5.83 -1.10 6.79
C TYR A 103 6.65 0.20 6.68
N PRO A 104 7.92 0.11 6.22
CA PRO A 104 8.67 1.29 5.81
C PRO A 104 8.03 1.93 4.58
N VAL A 105 8.15 3.25 4.50
CA VAL A 105 7.73 4.06 3.35
C VAL A 105 8.96 4.55 2.62
N LEU A 106 9.06 4.25 1.33
CA LEU A 106 10.22 4.57 0.50
C LEU A 106 9.93 5.66 -0.52
N GLN A 107 10.99 6.30 -1.01
CA GLN A 107 10.93 7.20 -2.15
C GLN A 107 12.16 6.96 -3.03
N SER A 108 11.94 6.75 -4.33
CA SER A 108 13.03 6.66 -5.29
C SER A 108 13.88 7.94 -5.29
N ALA A 109 15.16 7.82 -5.63
CA ALA A 109 16.01 8.99 -5.71
C ALA A 109 15.54 9.95 -6.82
N GLU A 110 15.86 11.24 -6.68
CA GLU A 110 15.53 12.23 -7.69
C GLU A 110 16.16 11.86 -9.05
N GLY A 111 15.34 11.87 -10.10
CA GLY A 111 15.76 11.47 -11.45
C GLY A 111 15.74 9.96 -11.74
N GLU A 112 15.40 9.13 -10.75
CA GLU A 112 15.09 7.70 -10.96
C GLU A 112 13.62 7.48 -11.32
N ASP A 113 13.29 6.22 -11.64
CA ASP A 113 11.91 5.79 -11.89
C ASP A 113 11.04 6.02 -10.64
N PRO A 114 9.98 6.85 -10.69
CA PRO A 114 9.10 7.05 -9.54
C PRO A 114 8.39 5.77 -9.07
N GLU A 115 8.28 4.76 -9.93
CA GLU A 115 7.70 3.45 -9.61
C GLU A 115 8.77 2.41 -9.26
N PHE A 116 10.02 2.82 -8.97
CA PHE A 116 11.14 1.91 -8.69
C PHE A 116 10.82 0.85 -7.62
N TYR A 117 10.04 1.23 -6.60
CA TYR A 117 9.62 0.38 -5.47
C TYR A 117 8.32 -0.39 -5.70
N LEU A 118 7.71 -0.26 -6.89
CA LEU A 118 6.51 -1.04 -7.25
C LEU A 118 6.80 -2.54 -7.28
N TYR A 119 8.01 -2.96 -7.69
CA TYR A 119 8.42 -4.37 -7.72
C TYR A 119 9.74 -4.61 -6.99
N ARG A 120 10.01 -3.81 -5.94
CA ARG A 120 11.21 -3.95 -5.12
C ARG A 120 10.92 -3.85 -3.65
N ASP A 121 11.63 -4.67 -2.87
CA ASP A 121 11.63 -4.58 -1.41
C ASP A 121 12.42 -3.36 -0.89
N TYR A 122 12.41 -3.15 0.42
CA TYR A 122 13.13 -2.05 1.07
C TYR A 122 14.66 -2.14 0.96
N LEU A 123 15.21 -3.27 0.47
CA LEU A 123 16.63 -3.46 0.18
C LEU A 123 16.94 -3.35 -1.33
N LYS A 124 15.96 -2.92 -2.13
CA LYS A 124 16.04 -2.76 -3.60
C LYS A 124 16.15 -4.08 -4.37
N ASN A 125 15.87 -5.23 -3.74
CA ASN A 125 15.80 -6.51 -4.46
C ASN A 125 14.45 -6.64 -5.17
N ASP A 126 14.42 -7.33 -6.30
CA ASP A 126 13.17 -7.64 -6.99
C ASP A 126 12.24 -8.45 -6.06
N ASP A 127 11.03 -7.94 -5.86
CA ASP A 127 9.99 -8.53 -5.03
C ASP A 127 8.62 -8.17 -5.60
N ARG A 128 7.79 -9.17 -5.93
CA ARG A 128 6.43 -8.93 -6.46
C ARG A 128 5.52 -8.22 -5.48
N TYR A 129 5.82 -8.29 -4.18
CA TYR A 129 5.08 -7.60 -3.14
C TYR A 129 5.39 -6.10 -3.15
N GLY A 130 6.50 -5.69 -3.77
CA GLY A 130 6.98 -4.33 -3.79
C GLY A 130 7.23 -3.79 -2.38
N SER A 131 7.13 -2.48 -2.25
CA SER A 131 7.15 -1.78 -0.97
C SER A 131 6.05 -0.72 -0.94
N ILE A 132 5.82 -0.12 0.24
CA ILE A 132 5.02 1.10 0.33
C ILE A 132 5.90 2.28 -0.10
N PHE A 133 5.42 3.10 -1.03
CA PHE A 133 6.23 4.18 -1.59
C PHE A 133 5.46 5.48 -1.84
N LEU A 134 6.18 6.60 -1.83
CA LEU A 134 5.67 7.94 -2.12
C LEU A 134 5.39 8.12 -3.61
N ASP A 135 4.27 8.76 -3.92
CA ASP A 135 3.89 9.13 -5.28
C ASP A 135 4.80 10.23 -5.86
N ALA A 136 4.97 10.22 -7.18
CA ALA A 136 5.76 11.22 -7.91
C ALA A 136 5.23 12.66 -7.79
N SER A 137 3.93 12.83 -7.54
CA SER A 137 3.33 14.16 -7.35
C SER A 137 3.71 14.78 -5.99
N CYS A 138 4.25 14.01 -5.05
CA CYS A 138 4.82 14.51 -3.81
C CYS A 138 6.23 15.08 -4.05
N VAL A 139 6.32 16.19 -4.80
CA VAL A 139 7.59 16.82 -5.16
C VAL A 139 8.39 17.32 -3.96
N ASN A 140 7.69 17.65 -2.85
CA ASN A 140 8.30 17.98 -1.56
C ASN A 140 8.45 16.76 -0.63
N GLY A 141 8.26 15.55 -1.16
CA GLY A 141 8.29 14.28 -0.43
C GLY A 141 7.29 14.27 0.72
N VAL A 142 7.76 13.95 1.93
CA VAL A 142 6.94 13.92 3.15
C VAL A 142 6.45 15.30 3.61
N ASN A 143 6.96 16.38 3.02
CA ASN A 143 6.50 17.75 3.29
C ASN A 143 5.43 18.23 2.31
N SER A 144 5.04 17.40 1.32
CA SER A 144 3.93 17.73 0.42
C SER A 144 2.63 17.95 1.18
N LYS A 145 1.79 18.87 0.68
CA LYS A 145 0.49 19.20 1.30
C LYS A 145 -0.43 17.99 1.39
N ASN A 146 -0.37 17.14 0.37
CA ASN A 146 -0.94 15.80 0.36
C ASN A 146 0.19 14.78 0.17
N VAL A 147 0.47 14.00 1.21
CA VAL A 147 1.44 12.90 1.15
C VAL A 147 0.72 11.67 0.61
N ILE A 148 1.06 11.23 -0.60
CA ILE A 148 0.38 10.12 -1.26
C ILE A 148 1.28 8.90 -1.23
N LEU A 149 0.76 7.80 -0.67
CA LEU A 149 1.43 6.52 -0.55
C LEU A 149 0.72 5.48 -1.42
N HIS A 150 1.51 4.70 -2.14
CA HIS A 150 1.05 3.53 -2.89
C HIS A 150 1.48 2.24 -2.21
N GLY A 151 0.65 1.22 -2.36
CA GLY A 151 0.96 -0.14 -1.95
C GLY A 151 0.11 -1.13 -2.71
N HIS A 152 0.67 -2.33 -2.94
CA HIS A 152 -0.06 -3.39 -3.62
C HIS A 152 -1.27 -3.87 -2.80
N ASN A 153 -2.26 -4.39 -3.50
CA ASN A 153 -3.37 -5.11 -2.91
C ASN A 153 -3.10 -6.62 -3.07
N MET A 154 -2.41 -7.21 -2.09
CA MET A 154 -2.01 -8.61 -2.18
C MET A 154 -3.13 -9.56 -1.73
N ASN A 155 -3.28 -10.69 -2.44
CA ASN A 155 -4.31 -11.70 -2.14
C ASN A 155 -4.15 -12.35 -0.74
N ASP A 156 -2.96 -12.32 -0.17
CA ASP A 156 -2.69 -12.81 1.18
C ASP A 156 -2.98 -11.77 2.28
N GLY A 157 -3.44 -10.57 1.90
CA GLY A 157 -3.81 -9.51 2.83
C GLY A 157 -2.65 -8.61 3.26
N SER A 158 -1.44 -8.83 2.75
CA SER A 158 -0.27 -7.97 3.00
C SER A 158 -0.33 -6.66 2.21
N GLN A 159 0.65 -5.78 2.45
CA GLN A 159 0.74 -4.46 1.82
C GLN A 159 -0.55 -3.66 2.08
N PHE A 160 -1.09 -2.93 1.11
CA PHE A 160 -2.30 -2.13 1.27
C PHE A 160 -3.61 -2.88 1.02
N ALA A 161 -3.61 -4.22 1.00
CA ALA A 161 -4.84 -5.00 0.85
C ALA A 161 -5.89 -4.66 1.91
N ALA A 162 -5.47 -4.39 3.16
CA ALA A 162 -6.38 -4.02 4.23
C ALA A 162 -7.07 -2.66 4.01
N ILE A 163 -6.51 -1.78 3.17
CA ILE A 163 -7.11 -0.47 2.86
C ILE A 163 -8.46 -0.61 2.15
N LEU A 164 -8.69 -1.69 1.40
CA LEU A 164 -10.00 -1.97 0.79
C LEU A 164 -11.14 -2.05 1.81
N LYS A 165 -10.85 -2.45 3.04
CA LYS A 165 -11.85 -2.64 4.09
C LYS A 165 -12.43 -1.32 4.61
N TYR A 166 -11.76 -0.18 4.36
CA TYR A 166 -12.26 1.13 4.77
C TYR A 166 -13.58 1.54 4.10
N GLY A 167 -14.00 0.87 3.03
CA GLY A 167 -15.35 1.08 2.48
C GLY A 167 -16.47 0.54 3.40
N ASP A 168 -16.14 -0.27 4.40
CA ASP A 168 -17.07 -0.75 5.43
C ASP A 168 -17.06 0.18 6.65
N LEU A 169 -18.24 0.64 7.06
CA LEU A 169 -18.40 1.59 8.16
C LEU A 169 -17.86 1.04 9.48
N GLU A 170 -18.06 -0.25 9.77
CA GLU A 170 -17.63 -0.83 11.04
C GLU A 170 -16.11 -1.02 11.08
N PHE A 171 -15.49 -1.34 9.95
CA PHE A 171 -14.03 -1.32 9.83
C PHE A 171 -13.45 0.08 10.04
N TYR A 172 -14.06 1.12 9.46
CA TYR A 172 -13.67 2.51 9.71
C TYR A 172 -13.77 2.86 11.21
N LYS A 173 -14.89 2.53 11.86
CA LYS A 173 -15.09 2.84 13.30
C LYS A 173 -14.07 2.15 14.20
N GLN A 174 -13.59 0.97 13.82
CA GLN A 174 -12.53 0.25 14.54
C GLN A 174 -11.13 0.84 14.27
N ASN A 175 -10.95 1.51 13.13
CA ASN A 175 -9.66 2.01 12.65
C ASN A 175 -9.75 3.45 12.13
N PRO A 176 -10.27 4.43 12.90
CA PRO A 176 -10.48 5.79 12.40
C PRO A 176 -9.18 6.58 12.28
N VAL A 177 -8.05 5.98 12.65
CA VAL A 177 -6.75 6.62 12.78
C VAL A 177 -5.67 5.77 12.13
N ILE A 178 -4.75 6.43 11.43
CA ILE A 178 -3.54 5.88 10.83
C ILE A 178 -2.32 6.50 11.53
N ILE A 179 -1.29 5.68 11.75
CA ILE A 179 0.00 6.13 12.25
C ILE A 179 0.92 6.23 11.03
N PHE A 180 1.41 7.42 10.73
CA PHE A 180 2.43 7.62 9.72
C PHE A 180 3.47 8.59 10.25
N ASP A 181 4.67 8.06 10.45
CA ASP A 181 5.83 8.79 10.90
C ASP A 181 6.71 9.07 9.71
N ASP A 182 6.95 10.34 9.41
CA ASP A 182 7.98 10.72 8.48
C ASP A 182 9.33 10.77 9.21
N ILE A 183 10.45 10.79 8.46
CA ILE A 183 11.78 10.80 9.07
C ILE A 183 12.05 12.02 9.97
N TYR A 184 11.24 13.08 9.92
CA TYR A 184 11.40 14.29 10.72
C TYR A 184 10.43 14.37 11.90
N ARG A 185 9.26 13.72 11.82
CA ARG A 185 8.17 13.90 12.78
C ARG A 185 7.31 12.64 12.90
N SER A 186 6.91 12.26 14.11
CA SER A 186 5.81 11.30 14.26
C SER A 186 4.46 11.94 13.92
N GLY A 187 3.55 11.16 13.38
CA GLY A 187 2.26 11.63 12.91
C GLY A 187 1.13 10.65 13.18
N THR A 188 0.13 11.11 13.92
CA THR A 188 -1.17 10.44 14.01
C THR A 188 -2.12 11.14 13.04
N TRP A 189 -2.90 10.38 12.27
CA TRP A 189 -3.71 10.89 11.17
C TRP A 189 -5.13 10.36 11.27
N LYS A 190 -6.14 11.24 11.25
CA LYS A 190 -7.56 10.90 11.36
C LYS A 190 -8.17 10.72 9.98
N VAL A 191 -8.74 9.57 9.70
CA VAL A 191 -9.38 9.27 8.41
C VAL A 191 -10.63 10.13 8.24
N PHE A 192 -10.68 10.91 7.15
CA PHE A 192 -11.78 11.84 6.85
C PHE A 192 -12.53 11.52 5.55
N ALA A 193 -11.99 10.65 4.69
CA ALA A 193 -12.70 10.20 3.50
C ALA A 193 -12.18 8.85 2.99
N VAL A 194 -13.05 8.11 2.32
CA VAL A 194 -12.74 6.85 1.63
C VAL A 194 -13.44 6.87 0.29
N ILE A 195 -12.70 6.87 -0.82
CA ILE A 195 -13.29 6.99 -2.16
C ILE A 195 -12.91 5.81 -3.04
N LYS A 196 -13.69 5.62 -4.11
CA LYS A 196 -13.31 4.80 -5.26
C LYS A 196 -12.95 5.73 -6.41
N VAL A 197 -11.95 5.37 -7.21
CA VAL A 197 -11.58 6.12 -8.41
C VAL A 197 -11.36 5.17 -9.58
N ASN A 198 -11.87 5.54 -10.75
CA ASN A 198 -11.47 4.93 -12.03
C ASN A 198 -10.16 5.56 -12.50
N THR A 199 -9.35 4.81 -13.24
CA THR A 199 -8.12 5.33 -13.86
C THR A 199 -8.16 5.29 -15.39
N LEU A 200 -9.14 4.58 -15.97
CA LEU A 200 -9.34 4.54 -17.41
C LEU A 200 -10.40 5.56 -17.84
N ALA A 201 -10.10 6.34 -18.87
CA ALA A 201 -11.05 7.28 -19.47
C ALA A 201 -12.27 6.59 -20.09
N SER A 202 -12.15 5.31 -20.47
CA SER A 202 -13.28 4.48 -20.94
C SER A 202 -14.30 4.21 -19.84
N GLN A 203 -13.95 4.42 -18.58
CA GLN A 203 -14.81 4.23 -17.40
C GLN A 203 -15.36 5.56 -16.87
N GLY A 204 -15.23 6.65 -17.65
CA GLY A 204 -15.63 8.01 -17.27
C GLY A 204 -14.44 8.91 -16.97
N THR A 205 -14.71 10.18 -16.62
CA THR A 205 -13.68 11.17 -16.32
C THR A 205 -12.97 10.82 -15.01
N PRO A 206 -11.67 10.47 -15.01
CA PRO A 206 -10.96 10.16 -13.78
C PRO A 206 -10.88 11.40 -12.87
N PHE A 207 -11.16 11.21 -11.58
CA PHE A 207 -10.88 12.23 -10.58
C PHE A 207 -9.34 12.34 -10.38
N PRO A 208 -8.73 13.54 -10.51
CA PRO A 208 -7.28 13.72 -10.41
C PRO A 208 -6.81 13.64 -8.95
N TYR A 209 -6.94 12.46 -8.34
CA TYR A 209 -6.68 12.23 -6.93
C TYR A 209 -5.19 12.29 -6.57
N LEU A 210 -4.29 12.07 -7.54
CA LEU A 210 -2.83 12.17 -7.39
C LEU A 210 -2.36 13.62 -7.48
N GLN A 211 -2.69 14.40 -6.46
CA GLN A 211 -2.29 15.80 -6.34
C GLN A 211 -1.60 16.03 -5.00
N GLY A 212 -0.26 16.08 -5.02
CA GLY A 212 0.57 16.31 -3.83
C GLY A 212 0.67 17.78 -3.40
N GLU A 213 0.55 18.71 -4.35
CA GLU A 213 0.75 20.15 -4.15
C GLU A 213 -0.45 20.99 -4.59
N PHE A 214 -0.58 22.17 -3.96
CA PHE A 214 -1.69 23.09 -4.18
C PHE A 214 -1.17 24.52 -4.27
N ALA A 215 -1.79 25.33 -5.13
CA ALA A 215 -1.37 26.71 -5.37
C ALA A 215 -1.75 27.65 -4.20
N SER A 216 -2.81 27.31 -3.47
CA SER A 216 -3.33 28.06 -2.34
C SER A 216 -4.13 27.16 -1.38
N GLU A 217 -4.37 27.64 -0.17
CA GLU A 217 -5.28 26.98 0.79
C GLU A 217 -6.71 26.84 0.23
N GLU A 218 -7.16 27.81 -0.58
CA GLU A 218 -8.47 27.76 -1.27
C GLU A 218 -8.54 26.57 -2.25
N SER A 219 -7.54 26.44 -3.14
CA SER A 219 -7.48 25.30 -4.08
C SER A 219 -7.36 23.95 -3.38
N PHE A 220 -6.75 23.93 -2.19
CA PHE A 220 -6.66 22.74 -1.35
C PHE A 220 -8.02 22.38 -0.73
N LEU A 221 -8.75 23.36 -0.20
CA LEU A 221 -10.09 23.13 0.35
C LEU A 221 -11.10 22.72 -0.74
N GLU A 222 -11.00 23.30 -1.94
CA GLU A 222 -11.80 22.83 -3.09
C GLU A 222 -11.54 21.36 -3.43
N TYR A 223 -10.29 20.91 -3.36
CA TYR A 223 -9.94 19.50 -3.53
C TYR A 223 -10.51 18.63 -2.41
N VAL A 224 -10.41 19.08 -1.16
CA VAL A 224 -10.97 18.37 0.00
C VAL A 224 -12.49 18.20 -0.12
N GLU A 225 -13.22 19.22 -0.56
CA GLU A 225 -14.67 19.12 -0.80
C GLU A 225 -15.02 18.13 -1.91
N GLN A 226 -14.22 18.10 -3.00
CA GLN A 226 -14.36 17.09 -4.05
C GLN A 226 -14.08 15.67 -3.54
N VAL A 227 -13.13 15.51 -2.61
CA VAL A 227 -12.87 14.23 -1.94
C VAL A 227 -14.04 13.84 -1.03
N ARG A 228 -14.58 14.77 -0.24
CA ARG A 228 -15.72 14.51 0.67
C ARG A 228 -16.96 14.07 -0.06
N SER A 229 -17.34 14.78 -1.12
CA SER A 229 -18.50 14.43 -1.96
C SER A 229 -18.40 13.04 -2.58
N ARG A 230 -17.19 12.47 -2.71
CA ARG A 230 -16.93 11.11 -3.22
C ARG A 230 -16.77 10.07 -2.11
N SER A 231 -16.77 10.49 -0.85
CA SER A 231 -16.52 9.60 0.28
C SER A 231 -17.68 8.63 0.46
N LEU A 232 -17.38 7.34 0.55
CA LEU A 232 -18.35 6.29 0.86
C LEU A 232 -18.88 6.39 2.30
N ILE A 233 -18.15 7.09 3.17
CA ILE A 233 -18.45 7.26 4.59
C ILE A 233 -18.37 8.75 4.92
N ASP A 234 -19.37 9.26 5.61
CA ASP A 234 -19.34 10.59 6.22
C ASP A 234 -18.55 10.52 7.52
N CYS A 235 -17.27 10.88 7.43
CA CYS A 235 -16.33 10.84 8.55
C CYS A 235 -16.36 12.18 9.33
N PRO A 236 -16.53 12.17 10.67
CA PRO A 236 -16.64 13.37 11.50
C PRO A 236 -15.27 13.96 11.85
N VAL A 237 -14.48 14.27 10.84
CA VAL A 237 -13.12 14.81 10.95
C VAL A 237 -13.02 16.02 10.06
N GLU A 238 -12.91 17.22 10.62
CA GLU A 238 -12.76 18.46 9.83
C GLU A 238 -11.36 18.59 9.22
N VAL A 239 -11.27 19.34 8.12
CA VAL A 239 -10.02 19.67 7.43
C VAL A 239 -10.01 21.17 7.13
N GLU A 240 -8.95 21.85 7.50
CA GLU A 240 -8.72 23.29 7.32
C GLU A 240 -7.61 23.55 6.30
N GLY A 241 -7.57 24.77 5.76
CA GLY A 241 -6.64 25.18 4.72
C GLY A 241 -5.16 25.00 5.09
N SER A 242 -4.82 25.07 6.37
CA SER A 242 -3.46 24.93 6.90
C SER A 242 -3.05 23.47 7.14
N ASP A 243 -3.99 22.53 7.16
CA ASP A 243 -3.72 21.12 7.51
C ASP A 243 -2.90 20.39 6.43
N GLN A 244 -2.26 19.30 6.82
CA GLN A 244 -1.63 18.33 5.91
C GLN A 244 -2.50 17.07 5.83
N ILE A 245 -2.63 16.48 4.64
CA ILE A 245 -3.35 15.22 4.43
C ILE A 245 -2.43 14.11 3.95
N LEU A 246 -2.86 12.88 4.22
CA LEU A 246 -2.24 11.61 3.84
C LEU A 246 -3.24 10.85 2.97
N THR A 247 -2.80 10.39 1.80
CA THR A 247 -3.60 9.61 0.86
C THR A 247 -2.98 8.22 0.73
N LEU A 248 -3.73 7.17 0.99
CA LEU A 248 -3.32 5.78 0.76
C LEU A 248 -4.04 5.25 -0.47
N SER A 249 -3.29 4.83 -1.49
CA SER A 249 -3.83 4.36 -2.77
C SER A 249 -3.48 2.89 -3.02
N THR A 250 -4.49 2.09 -3.36
CA THR A 250 -4.29 0.70 -3.80
C THR A 250 -5.29 0.29 -4.88
N CYS A 251 -4.92 -0.69 -5.70
CA CYS A 251 -5.82 -1.25 -6.72
C CYS A 251 -7.01 -1.96 -6.06
N SER A 252 -8.21 -1.73 -6.58
CA SER A 252 -9.43 -2.45 -6.20
C SER A 252 -9.93 -3.28 -7.37
N TYR A 253 -10.13 -4.57 -7.15
CA TYR A 253 -10.50 -5.54 -8.19
C TYR A 253 -12.00 -5.57 -8.53
N GLU A 254 -12.78 -4.61 -8.04
CA GLU A 254 -14.20 -4.45 -8.37
C GLU A 254 -14.39 -4.16 -9.87
N GLN A 255 -13.44 -3.44 -10.48
CA GLN A 255 -13.34 -3.20 -11.91
C GLN A 255 -11.87 -3.07 -12.32
N GLU A 256 -11.59 -3.27 -13.60
CA GLU A 256 -10.23 -3.15 -14.14
C GLU A 256 -9.66 -1.74 -13.85
N ASN A 257 -8.50 -1.69 -13.19
CA ASN A 257 -7.78 -0.47 -12.83
C ASN A 257 -8.56 0.54 -11.97
N TYR A 258 -9.58 0.10 -11.22
CA TYR A 258 -10.13 0.92 -10.15
C TYR A 258 -9.16 0.96 -8.97
N ARG A 259 -9.24 2.02 -8.17
CA ARG A 259 -8.50 2.14 -6.92
C ARG A 259 -9.42 2.49 -5.77
N THR A 260 -9.08 1.96 -4.59
CA THR A 260 -9.61 2.46 -3.32
C THR A 260 -8.59 3.40 -2.72
N VAL A 261 -9.07 4.57 -2.31
CA VAL A 261 -8.23 5.64 -1.82
C VAL A 261 -8.76 6.10 -0.47
N VAL A 262 -7.90 6.07 0.55
CA VAL A 262 -8.24 6.52 1.91
C VAL A 262 -7.49 7.80 2.20
N TYR A 263 -8.21 8.79 2.71
CA TYR A 263 -7.67 10.08 3.08
C TYR A 263 -7.71 10.28 4.58
N ALA A 264 -6.60 10.75 5.14
CA ALA A 264 -6.50 11.11 6.54
C ALA A 264 -5.86 12.48 6.72
N ARG A 265 -6.22 13.18 7.79
CA ARG A 265 -5.66 14.48 8.17
C ARG A 265 -4.75 14.30 9.37
N ARG A 266 -3.57 14.93 9.33
CA ARG A 266 -2.66 14.95 10.48
C ARG A 266 -3.35 15.60 11.69
N VAL A 267 -3.25 14.95 12.85
CA VAL A 267 -3.71 15.52 14.13
C VAL A 267 -2.90 16.79 14.43
N ARG A 268 -3.60 17.87 14.80
CA ARG A 268 -2.97 19.16 15.09
C ARG A 268 -2.28 19.12 16.45
N GLU A 269 -1.33 20.03 16.65
CA GLU A 269 -0.69 20.18 17.96
C GLU A 269 -1.74 20.52 19.03
N GLY A 270 -1.74 19.76 20.12
CA GLY A 270 -2.72 19.91 21.21
C GLY A 270 -4.12 19.33 20.93
N GLU A 271 -4.37 18.81 19.73
CA GLU A 271 -5.63 18.13 19.39
C GLU A 271 -5.61 16.66 19.88
N SER A 272 -6.74 16.18 20.42
CA SER A 272 -6.90 14.75 20.72
C SER A 272 -6.79 13.91 19.46
N SER A 273 -6.16 12.73 19.53
CA SER A 273 -6.13 11.76 18.44
C SER A 273 -7.45 11.01 18.24
N THR A 274 -8.39 11.11 19.19
CA THR A 274 -9.69 10.42 19.11
C THR A 274 -10.61 11.01 18.04
N VAL A 275 -11.42 10.15 17.44
CA VAL A 275 -12.47 10.50 16.47
C VAL A 275 -13.82 10.14 17.09
N ASP A 276 -14.84 11.00 16.92
CA ASP A 276 -16.21 10.72 17.38
C ASP A 276 -16.91 9.74 16.43
N ILE A 277 -16.49 8.48 16.47
CA ILE A 277 -16.95 7.41 15.57
C ILE A 277 -18.46 7.17 15.61
N ALA A 278 -19.17 7.67 16.63
CA ALA A 278 -20.62 7.57 16.72
C ALA A 278 -21.35 8.47 15.71
N GLN A 279 -20.69 9.53 15.23
CA GLN A 279 -21.20 10.41 14.19
C GLN A 279 -20.89 9.93 12.77
N ALA A 280 -20.11 8.86 12.62
CA ALA A 280 -19.77 8.32 11.31
C ALA A 280 -20.92 7.48 10.75
N GLU A 281 -21.32 7.77 9.51
CA GLU A 281 -22.38 7.08 8.79
C GLU A 281 -22.01 6.77 7.34
N VAL A 282 -22.70 5.80 6.73
CA VAL A 282 -22.54 5.54 5.30
C VAL A 282 -23.11 6.73 4.54
N ASN A 283 -22.32 7.30 3.62
CA ASN A 283 -22.81 8.36 2.76
C ASN A 283 -23.93 7.79 1.85
N PRO A 284 -25.15 8.35 1.87
CA PRO A 284 -26.25 7.83 1.08
C PRO A 284 -26.14 8.13 -0.43
N ASP A 285 -25.33 9.12 -0.82
CA ASP A 285 -25.20 9.58 -2.21
C ASP A 285 -23.76 10.04 -2.54
N PRO A 286 -22.77 9.13 -2.48
CA PRO A 286 -21.41 9.45 -2.87
C PRO A 286 -21.32 9.62 -4.39
N VAL A 287 -20.57 10.62 -4.85
CA VAL A 287 -20.18 10.73 -6.26
C VAL A 287 -19.29 9.54 -6.62
N MET A 288 -19.77 8.64 -7.48
CA MET A 288 -19.05 7.42 -7.84
C MET A 288 -18.20 7.61 -9.10
N PRO A 289 -17.18 6.76 -9.32
CA PRO A 289 -16.44 6.75 -10.58
C PRO A 289 -17.36 6.66 -11.80
N GLY A 290 -17.19 7.59 -12.73
CA GLY A 290 -17.99 7.66 -13.95
C GLY A 290 -19.24 8.54 -13.86
N ASP A 291 -19.58 9.03 -12.67
CA ASP A 291 -20.59 10.07 -12.51
C ASP A 291 -20.00 11.44 -12.93
N ASN A 292 -20.82 12.28 -13.58
CA ASN A 292 -20.45 13.63 -14.00
C ASN A 292 -20.83 14.67 -12.95
#